data_AF-A0A914Z8D7-F1
#
_entry.id   AF-A0A914Z8D7-F1
#
_cell.length_a   1.000
_cell.length_b   1.000
_cell.length_c   1.000
_cell.angle_alpha   90.00
_cell.angle_beta   90.00
_cell.angle_gamma   90.00
#
_symmetry.space_group_name_H-M   'P 1'
#
loop_
_entity.id
_entity.type
_entity.pdbx_description
1 polymer ?
#
loop_
_entity_poly.entity_id
_entity_poly.type
_entity_poly.pdbx_seq_one_letter_code
_entity_poly.pdbx_strand_id
1 'polypeptide(L)'
;MSSSNWSWTDNTTFDFKNWAPSEPQNLSMSCSALTIQNGYWASSDCFKIKPYVCEISVPAPPSTTQSYPVYMNCSAGWAYFEPTHSCYGHDGYGKITNNWTESEKLCLSQGAHLVSLHSYDELKFVSSIFHHF
;
A
#
# COMPACT_ATOMS: atom_id res chain seq x y z
N MET A 1 -27.00 11.91 1.76
CA MET A 1 -26.22 11.49 2.95
C MET A 1 -24.76 11.55 2.56
N SER A 2 -23.97 12.35 3.28
CA SER A 2 -22.61 12.74 2.90
C SER A 2 -21.70 11.52 2.81
N SER A 3 -21.12 11.33 1.62
CA SER A 3 -20.01 10.42 1.39
C SER A 3 -18.86 10.77 2.35
N SER A 4 -18.49 9.85 3.23
CA SER A 4 -17.20 9.90 3.91
C SER A 4 -16.11 10.00 2.84
N ASN A 5 -15.38 11.12 2.81
CA ASN A 5 -14.29 11.32 1.85
C ASN A 5 -13.09 10.51 2.32
N TRP A 6 -12.84 9.38 1.66
CA TRP A 6 -11.64 8.56 1.84
C TRP A 6 -10.48 9.16 1.03
N SER A 7 -9.27 9.06 1.56
CA SER A 7 -8.04 9.51 0.92
C SER A 7 -6.89 8.59 1.29
N TRP A 8 -5.87 8.53 0.43
CA TRP A 8 -4.60 7.85 0.70
C TRP A 8 -3.68 8.71 1.56
N THR A 9 -2.77 8.08 2.31
CA THR A 9 -1.84 8.79 3.21
C THR A 9 -0.72 9.52 2.47
N ASP A 10 -0.40 9.09 1.26
CA ASP A 10 0.57 9.69 0.35
C ASP A 10 0.00 10.87 -0.47
N ASN A 11 -1.27 11.21 -0.26
CA ASN A 11 -2.02 12.23 -1.01
C ASN A 11 -2.24 11.94 -2.51
N THR A 12 -2.06 10.70 -2.96
CA THR A 12 -2.45 10.29 -4.31
C THR A 12 -3.97 10.31 -4.50
N THR A 13 -4.42 10.25 -5.75
CA THR A 13 -5.85 10.31 -6.09
C THR A 13 -6.61 9.11 -5.55
N PHE A 14 -7.83 9.34 -5.06
CA PHE A 14 -8.72 8.28 -4.58
C PHE A 14 -9.76 7.89 -5.65
N ASP A 15 -9.27 7.39 -6.79
CA ASP A 15 -10.05 7.05 -7.98
C ASP A 15 -10.29 5.54 -8.12
N PHE A 16 -9.27 4.70 -7.87
CA PHE A 16 -9.45 3.24 -7.80
C PHE A 16 -10.06 2.82 -6.45
N LYS A 17 -11.06 1.92 -6.52
CA LYS A 17 -11.81 1.45 -5.34
C LYS A 17 -12.14 -0.03 -5.51
N ASN A 18 -11.77 -0.84 -4.52
CA ASN A 18 -12.14 -2.26 -4.46
C ASN A 18 -12.86 -2.61 -3.15
N TRP A 19 -13.86 -1.83 -2.77
CA TRP A 19 -14.67 -2.09 -1.57
C TRP A 19 -15.41 -3.44 -1.68
N ALA A 20 -15.50 -4.15 -0.55
CA ALA A 20 -16.38 -5.30 -0.42
C ALA A 20 -17.85 -4.88 -0.60
N PRO A 21 -18.76 -5.81 -0.95
CA PRO A 21 -20.19 -5.53 -0.93
C PRO A 21 -20.61 -4.92 0.41
N SER A 22 -21.36 -3.82 0.36
CA SER A 22 -21.83 -3.05 1.53
C SER A 22 -20.77 -2.26 2.32
N GLU A 23 -19.57 -2.08 1.77
CA GLU A 23 -18.52 -1.20 2.30
C GLU A 23 -18.33 0.06 1.43
N PRO A 24 -17.78 1.16 1.98
CA PRO A 24 -17.41 1.36 3.38
C PRO A 24 -18.63 1.61 4.26
N GLN A 25 -18.62 1.08 5.48
CA GLN A 25 -19.61 1.47 6.49
C GLN A 25 -19.35 2.91 6.99
N ASN A 26 -20.42 3.63 7.35
CA ASN A 26 -20.35 4.98 7.92
C ASN A 26 -19.94 4.94 9.41
N LEU A 27 -18.73 4.47 9.71
CA LEU A 27 -18.18 4.52 11.07
C LEU A 27 -17.33 5.79 11.23
N SER A 28 -17.51 6.49 12.36
CA SER A 28 -16.63 7.60 12.73
C SER A 28 -15.21 7.10 12.98
N MET A 29 -14.19 7.78 12.43
CA MET A 29 -12.77 7.42 12.56
C MET A 29 -12.44 6.02 12.01
N SER A 30 -12.92 5.72 10.81
CA SER A 30 -12.60 4.47 10.11
C SER A 30 -11.26 4.55 9.39
N CYS A 31 -10.51 3.45 9.42
CA CYS A 31 -9.41 3.16 8.51
C CYS A 31 -9.84 2.08 7.53
N SER A 32 -9.12 1.90 6.42
CA SER A 32 -9.39 0.81 5.47
C SER A 32 -8.41 -0.34 5.70
N ALA A 33 -8.88 -1.57 5.46
CA ALA A 33 -8.02 -2.74 5.38
C ALA A 33 -8.47 -3.61 4.21
N LEU A 34 -7.50 -4.17 3.48
CA LEU A 34 -7.77 -5.13 2.42
C LEU A 34 -7.72 -6.56 2.94
N THR A 35 -8.46 -7.46 2.30
CA THR A 35 -8.39 -8.90 2.54
C THR A 35 -7.51 -9.56 1.49
N ILE A 36 -6.43 -10.22 1.89
CA ILE A 36 -5.47 -10.85 0.96
C ILE A 36 -6.08 -11.95 0.07
N GLN A 37 -7.20 -12.56 0.50
CA GLN A 37 -7.84 -13.66 -0.25
C GLN A 37 -8.50 -13.22 -1.55
N ASN A 38 -9.04 -11.99 -1.59
CA ASN A 38 -9.84 -11.49 -2.72
C ASN A 38 -9.56 -10.02 -3.05
N GLY A 39 -8.69 -9.36 -2.29
CA GLY A 39 -8.30 -7.96 -2.46
C GLY A 39 -9.36 -6.95 -2.05
N TYR A 40 -10.51 -7.37 -1.49
CA TYR A 40 -11.58 -6.45 -1.12
C TYR A 40 -11.24 -5.62 0.11
N TRP A 41 -11.66 -4.36 0.10
CA TRP A 41 -11.46 -3.40 1.17
C TRP A 41 -12.70 -3.33 2.05
N ALA A 42 -12.50 -3.15 3.35
CA ALA A 42 -13.55 -2.87 4.30
C ALA A 42 -13.13 -1.77 5.27
N SER A 43 -14.11 -1.03 5.79
CA SER A 43 -13.81 -0.15 6.92
C SER A 43 -13.43 -1.00 8.13
N SER A 44 -12.46 -0.52 8.88
CA SER A 44 -11.93 -1.16 10.07
C SER A 44 -11.67 -0.11 11.13
N ASP A 45 -11.81 -0.55 12.38
CA ASP A 45 -11.27 0.15 13.53
C ASP A 45 -9.75 0.35 13.34
N CYS A 46 -9.30 1.60 13.34
CA CYS A 46 -7.91 2.01 13.18
C CYS A 46 -6.98 1.47 14.27
N PHE A 47 -7.51 1.17 15.46
CA PHE A 47 -6.73 0.66 16.59
C PHE A 47 -6.46 -0.84 16.52
N LYS A 48 -7.12 -1.56 15.59
CA LYS A 48 -6.86 -2.99 15.40
C LYS A 48 -5.47 -3.20 14.85
N ILE A 49 -4.75 -4.10 15.51
CA ILE A 49 -3.42 -4.54 15.11
C ILE A 49 -3.53 -5.44 13.87
N LYS A 50 -2.88 -5.03 12.77
CA LYS A 50 -2.93 -5.72 11.47
C LYS A 50 -1.57 -5.70 10.77
N PRO A 51 -1.29 -6.65 9.85
CA PRO A 51 -0.22 -6.51 8.88
C PRO A 51 -0.44 -5.27 8.00
N TYR A 52 0.65 -4.68 7.53
CA TYR A 52 0.64 -3.53 6.64
C TYR A 52 1.71 -3.69 5.56
N VAL A 53 1.57 -2.92 4.49
CA VAL A 53 2.55 -2.80 3.41
C VAL A 53 2.86 -1.32 3.26
N CYS A 54 4.14 -1.02 3.19
CA CYS A 54 4.64 0.30 2.85
C CYS A 54 4.94 0.38 1.34
N GLU A 55 4.80 1.56 0.79
CA GLU A 55 5.11 1.90 -0.61
C GLU A 55 6.07 3.08 -0.68
N ILE A 56 7.09 2.94 -1.53
CA ILE A 56 8.03 4.00 -1.89
C ILE A 56 8.00 4.17 -3.40
N SER A 57 7.48 5.30 -3.89
CA SER A 57 7.63 5.66 -5.31
C SER A 57 9.09 5.97 -5.60
N VAL A 58 9.68 5.27 -6.56
CA VAL A 58 11.05 5.57 -7.01
C VAL A 58 10.99 6.55 -8.18
N PRO A 59 11.88 7.56 -8.21
CA PRO A 59 11.97 8.44 -9.37
C PRO A 59 12.20 7.60 -10.63
N ALA A 60 11.43 7.85 -11.68
CA ALA A 60 11.72 7.27 -12.98
C ALA A 60 13.18 7.62 -13.34
N PRO A 61 13.98 6.66 -13.85
CA PRO A 61 15.34 6.95 -14.23
C PRO A 61 15.35 8.13 -15.22
N PRO A 62 16.28 9.10 -15.08
CA PRO A 62 16.31 10.25 -15.97
C PRO A 62 16.41 9.77 -17.41
N SER A 63 15.56 10.32 -18.30
CA SER A 63 15.44 10.00 -19.73
C SER A 63 16.69 10.27 -20.57
N THR A 64 17.87 10.29 -19.96
CA THR A 64 19.17 10.31 -20.60
C THR A 64 19.47 8.96 -21.23
N THR A 65 19.99 9.03 -22.45
CA THR A 65 20.46 7.98 -23.36
C THR A 65 21.56 7.06 -22.80
N GLN A 66 21.46 6.59 -21.55
CA GLN A 66 22.36 5.59 -20.99
C GLN A 66 21.75 4.20 -21.14
N SER A 67 22.44 3.37 -21.92
CA SER A 67 22.12 1.98 -22.24
C SER A 67 22.49 0.98 -21.14
N TYR A 68 22.40 1.39 -19.87
CA TYR A 68 22.61 0.49 -18.73
C TYR A 68 21.29 0.36 -17.96
N PRO A 69 20.87 -0.87 -17.60
CA PRO A 69 19.76 -1.02 -16.69
C PRO A 69 20.18 -0.38 -15.37
N VAL A 70 19.62 0.79 -15.04
CA VAL A 70 19.54 1.22 -13.64
C VAL A 70 18.65 0.17 -13.01
N TYR A 71 19.27 -0.90 -12.52
CA TYR A 71 18.62 -1.91 -11.72
C TYR A 71 18.03 -1.17 -10.52
N MET A 72 16.75 -0.81 -10.61
CA MET A 72 15.91 -0.26 -9.57
C MET A 72 15.71 -1.34 -8.51
N ASN A 73 16.79 -1.65 -7.80
CA ASN A 73 16.77 -2.64 -6.74
C ASN A 73 16.19 -1.95 -5.52
N CYS A 74 14.93 -2.27 -5.22
CA CYS A 74 14.38 -2.00 -3.91
C CYS A 74 15.31 -2.58 -2.83
N SER A 75 15.32 -1.95 -1.65
CA SER A 75 16.05 -2.45 -0.50
C SER A 75 15.72 -3.93 -0.24
N ALA A 76 16.65 -4.69 0.32
CA ALA A 76 16.40 -6.09 0.65
C ALA A 76 15.10 -6.24 1.48
N GLY A 77 14.21 -7.15 1.06
CA GLY A 77 12.88 -7.33 1.66
C GLY A 77 11.75 -6.52 1.00
N TRP A 78 12.05 -5.74 -0.04
CA TRP A 78 11.07 -5.00 -0.82
C TRP A 78 10.95 -5.55 -2.24
N ALA A 79 9.73 -5.58 -2.77
CA ALA A 79 9.40 -6.02 -4.11
C ALA A 79 9.15 -4.82 -5.03
N TYR A 80 9.80 -4.80 -6.19
CA TYR A 80 9.60 -3.76 -7.20
C TYR A 80 8.41 -4.09 -8.10
N PHE A 81 7.53 -3.12 -8.34
CA PHE A 81 6.48 -3.20 -9.36
C PHE A 81 6.73 -2.16 -10.44
N GLU A 82 7.08 -2.62 -11.63
CA GLU A 82 7.41 -1.77 -12.78
C GLU A 82 6.25 -0.84 -13.19
N PRO A 83 4.97 -1.27 -13.25
CA PRO A 83 3.88 -0.41 -13.71
C PRO A 83 3.68 0.86 -12.88
N THR A 84 4.00 0.84 -11.59
CA THR A 84 3.88 1.99 -10.69
C THR A 84 5.21 2.69 -10.45
N HIS A 85 6.33 2.07 -10.87
CA HIS A 85 7.67 2.49 -10.47
C HIS A 85 7.77 2.66 -8.94
N SER A 86 7.23 1.70 -8.19
CA SER A 86 7.24 1.71 -6.73
C SER A 86 7.86 0.45 -6.15
N CYS A 87 8.46 0.59 -4.97
CA CYS A 87 8.89 -0.49 -4.11
C CYS A 87 7.84 -0.73 -3.03
N TYR A 88 7.48 -2.00 -2.82
CA TYR A 88 6.49 -2.42 -1.84
C TYR A 88 7.12 -3.39 -0.85
N GLY A 89 6.92 -3.18 0.44
CA GLY A 89 7.57 -4.00 1.45
C GLY A 89 6.97 -3.84 2.82
N HIS A 90 7.47 -4.64 3.75
CA HIS A 90 7.19 -4.49 5.17
C HIS A 90 8.50 -4.69 5.95
N ASP A 91 8.61 -4.07 7.11
CA ASP A 91 9.84 -3.87 7.89
C ASP A 91 10.39 -5.13 8.60
N GLY A 92 10.00 -6.34 8.18
CA GLY A 92 10.58 -7.57 8.75
C GLY A 92 9.81 -8.84 8.44
N TYR A 93 10.45 -9.72 7.66
CA TYR A 93 10.12 -11.12 7.38
C TYR A 93 9.13 -11.77 8.36
N GLY A 94 7.83 -11.69 8.06
CA GLY A 94 6.75 -12.36 8.79
C GLY A 94 6.26 -11.64 10.05
N LYS A 95 5.15 -10.91 9.90
CA LYS A 95 4.17 -10.53 10.95
C LYS A 95 4.55 -9.38 11.91
N ILE A 96 5.14 -8.29 11.42
CA ILE A 96 5.03 -7.03 12.16
C ILE A 96 3.59 -6.53 11.97
N THR A 97 2.86 -6.46 13.07
CA THR A 97 1.49 -5.99 13.09
C THR A 97 1.39 -4.80 14.03
N ASN A 98 0.87 -3.70 13.52
CA ASN A 98 0.67 -2.47 14.26
C ASN A 98 -0.75 -1.95 14.02
N ASN A 99 -1.17 -0.95 14.79
CA ASN A 99 -2.38 -0.19 14.45
C ASN A 99 -2.07 0.73 13.27
N TRP A 100 -3.10 1.27 12.65
CA TRP A 100 -2.95 2.06 11.41
C TRP A 100 -1.98 3.24 11.57
N THR A 101 -2.08 3.98 12.68
CA THR A 101 -1.24 5.17 12.93
C THR A 101 0.23 4.81 13.12
N GLU A 102 0.52 3.73 13.86
CA GLU A 102 1.90 3.28 14.05
C GLU A 102 2.48 2.67 12.78
N SER A 103 1.68 1.94 12.00
CA SER A 103 2.11 1.43 10.68
C SER A 103 2.52 2.56 9.73
N GLU A 104 1.71 3.63 9.63
CA GLU A 104 2.07 4.80 8.81
C GLU A 104 3.35 5.46 9.29
N LYS A 105 3.54 5.63 10.61
CA LYS A 105 4.80 6.18 11.16
C LYS A 105 6.02 5.34 10.77
N LEU A 106 5.88 4.01 10.77
CA LEU A 106 6.97 3.11 10.39
C LEU A 106 7.28 3.17 8.89
N CYS A 107 6.26 3.33 8.03
CA CYS A 107 6.47 3.63 6.61
C CYS A 107 7.17 4.97 6.44
N LEU A 108 6.71 6.03 7.10
CA LEU A 108 7.31 7.36 7.05
C LEU A 108 8.77 7.36 7.50
N SER A 109 9.13 6.55 8.50
CA SER A 109 10.51 6.41 8.98
C SER A 109 11.48 5.87 7.91
N GLN A 110 10.94 5.24 6.86
CA GLN A 110 11.66 4.69 5.71
C GLN A 110 11.51 5.56 4.45
N GLY A 111 10.92 6.76 4.55
CA GLY A 111 10.60 7.60 3.40
C GLY A 111 9.45 7.04 2.55
N ALA A 112 8.60 6.20 3.14
CA ALA A 112 7.48 5.52 2.51
C ALA A 112 6.15 6.03 3.08
N HIS A 113 5.05 5.57 2.51
CA HIS A 113 3.71 5.66 3.09
C HIS A 113 3.09 4.26 3.18
N LEU A 114 2.01 4.10 3.95
CA LEU A 114 1.11 2.97 3.74
C LEU A 114 0.70 2.91 2.27
N VAL A 115 0.66 1.69 1.73
CA VAL A 115 0.36 1.47 0.31
C VAL A 115 -0.92 2.19 -0.13
N SER A 116 -0.83 2.90 -1.25
CA SER A 116 -1.99 3.38 -2.00
C SER A 116 -2.23 2.44 -3.19
N LEU A 117 -3.49 2.26 -3.57
CA LEU A 117 -3.85 1.33 -4.63
C LEU A 117 -4.62 2.08 -5.72
N HIS A 118 -4.08 2.01 -6.93
CA HIS A 118 -4.51 2.76 -8.11
C HIS A 118 -4.93 1.85 -9.26
N SER A 119 -4.68 0.54 -9.15
CA SER A 119 -5.10 -0.43 -10.15
C SER A 119 -5.34 -1.82 -9.59
N TYR A 120 -6.04 -2.64 -10.38
CA TYR A 120 -6.26 -4.04 -10.03
C TYR A 120 -4.97 -4.88 -10.11
N ASP A 121 -4.06 -4.54 -11.04
CA ASP A 121 -2.78 -5.25 -11.19
C ASP A 121 -1.84 -4.96 -10.03
N GLU A 122 -1.82 -3.71 -9.55
CA GLU A 122 -1.13 -3.32 -8.32
C GLU A 122 -1.71 -4.03 -7.08
N LEU A 123 -3.04 -4.05 -6.93
CA LEU A 123 -3.68 -4.77 -5.83
C LEU A 123 -3.30 -6.26 -5.82
N LYS A 124 -3.27 -6.91 -7.00
CA LYS A 124 -2.82 -8.29 -7.13
C LYS A 124 -1.35 -8.46 -6.75
N PHE A 125 -0.50 -7.56 -7.21
CA PHE A 125 0.92 -7.56 -6.89
C PHE A 125 1.13 -7.45 -5.37
N VAL A 126 0.52 -6.44 -4.72
CA VAL A 126 0.61 -6.23 -3.27
C VAL A 126 0.06 -7.43 -2.49
N SER A 127 -1.05 -8.02 -2.94
CA SER A 127 -1.61 -9.22 -2.30
C SER A 127 -0.66 -10.42 -2.38
N SER A 128 0.13 -10.53 -3.47
CA SER A 128 1.10 -11.62 -3.63
C SER A 128 2.30 -11.54 -2.66
N ILE A 129 2.64 -10.33 -2.20
CA ILE A 129 3.76 -10.12 -1.25
C ILE A 129 3.54 -10.95 0.03
N PHE A 130 2.30 -11.08 0.49
CA PHE A 130 1.96 -11.86 1.68
C PHE A 130 2.01 -13.38 1.50
N HIS A 131 2.12 -13.89 0.26
CA HIS A 131 2.19 -15.32 -0.03
C HIS A 131 3.62 -15.80 -0.35
N HIS A 132 4.55 -14.88 -0.59
CA HIS A 132 5.90 -15.19 -1.08
C HIS A 132 7.00 -15.12 0.00
N PHE A 133 6.66 -14.75 1.24
CA PHE A 133 7.56 -14.75 2.40
C PHE A 133 7.09 -15.70 3.50
#